data_AF-A0A7J8S2F2-F1
#
_entry.id   AF-A0A7J8S2F2-F1
#
_cell.length_a   1.000
_cell.length_b   1.000
_cell.length_c   1.000
_cell.angle_alpha   90.00
_cell.angle_beta   90.00
_cell.angle_gamma   90.00
#
_symmetry.space_group_name_H-M   'P 1'
#
loop_
_entity.id
_entity.type
_entity.pdbx_description
1 polymer ?
#
loop_
_entity_poly.entity_id
_entity_poly.type
_entity_poly.pdbx_seq_one_letter_code
_entity_poly.pdbx_strand_id
1 'polypeptide(L)'
;MSYIGKEDEVQQRPYWRWSKVDFLPEESFQNWNTYLSALSQIYSRFNDRLLSRSDDANEITQLRKQSENDMKRCLTWWDLTWFGFGSVIGAGIFVLTGQEAHHHAGPAIVLSYVASGISAMLSVFCYTEFAVEIPVAGGSFAYLRIELGDFVAFITAGNILLESIVGGAAVARAWTSYFACLLNRQPDSLRIPKGNYLLDPIAVAVLAIAATIAMISTKKTSQLNWIAIALNTLVILFVLIAGFAHASTSNLTPFLPHGAKGIFQAAAIVYFAYGGFDSIATMA
;
A
#
# COMPACT_ATOMS: atom_id res chain seq x y z
N MET A 1 -2.92 34.52 -41.40
CA MET A 1 -2.61 33.15 -41.86
C MET A 1 -1.10 33.02 -41.75
N SER A 2 -0.47 32.38 -40.78
CA SER A 2 -0.81 31.31 -39.84
C SER A 2 0.04 31.53 -38.58
N TYR A 3 -0.57 31.52 -37.40
CA TYR A 3 0.16 31.48 -36.12
C TYR A 3 0.61 30.03 -35.89
N ILE A 4 1.89 29.76 -36.14
CA ILE A 4 2.53 28.51 -35.73
C ILE A 4 2.87 28.67 -34.25
N GLY A 5 2.13 27.94 -33.41
CA GLY A 5 2.38 27.86 -31.97
C GLY A 5 3.78 27.32 -31.72
N LYS A 6 4.53 28.04 -30.87
CA LYS A 6 5.76 27.54 -30.26
C LYS A 6 5.41 26.30 -29.45
N GLU A 7 5.97 25.16 -29.82
CA GLU A 7 6.12 24.03 -28.90
C GLU A 7 7.05 24.51 -27.78
N ASP A 8 6.51 24.64 -26.57
CA ASP A 8 7.29 24.94 -25.37
C ASP A 8 8.27 23.79 -25.13
N GLU A 9 9.56 24.02 -25.39
CA GLU A 9 10.64 23.13 -25.01
C GLU A 9 10.58 22.89 -23.49
N VAL A 10 10.26 21.66 -23.08
CA VAL A 10 10.29 21.22 -21.69
C VAL A 10 11.74 21.24 -21.22
N GLN A 11 12.15 22.38 -20.65
CA GLN A 11 13.48 22.59 -20.12
C GLN A 11 13.73 21.57 -19.00
N GLN A 12 14.73 20.69 -19.15
CA GLN A 12 15.05 19.72 -18.11
C GLN A 12 15.58 20.45 -16.87
N ARG A 13 14.83 20.26 -15.79
CA ARG A 13 14.89 21.04 -14.57
C ARG A 13 15.54 20.20 -13.45
N PRO A 14 16.48 20.74 -12.64
CA PRO A 14 17.22 19.94 -11.66
C PRO A 14 16.32 19.38 -10.54
N TYR A 15 16.64 18.16 -10.07
CA TYR A 15 15.83 17.34 -9.14
C TYR A 15 15.72 17.90 -7.71
N TRP A 16 16.79 18.52 -7.19
CA TRP A 16 16.78 19.11 -5.84
C TRP A 16 16.44 20.59 -5.91
N ARG A 17 15.26 20.95 -5.42
CA ARG A 17 14.75 22.33 -5.42
C ARG A 17 14.21 22.74 -4.07
N TRP A 18 14.44 24.00 -3.74
CA TRP A 18 14.06 24.59 -2.45
C TRP A 18 13.49 26.01 -2.64
N SER A 19 12.66 26.23 -3.66
CA SER A 19 12.01 27.52 -3.88
C SER A 19 10.53 27.50 -3.47
N LYS A 20 10.00 28.66 -3.04
CA LYS A 20 8.59 28.81 -2.67
C LYS A 20 7.64 28.46 -3.83
N VAL A 21 8.09 28.68 -5.07
CA VAL A 21 7.31 28.40 -6.30
C VAL A 21 7.26 26.90 -6.60
N ASP A 22 8.26 26.12 -6.16
CA ASP A 22 8.25 24.67 -6.34
C ASP A 22 7.30 23.97 -5.34
N PHE A 23 7.18 24.48 -4.12
CA PHE A 23 6.30 23.91 -3.09
C PHE A 23 4.87 24.45 -3.14
N LEU A 24 4.69 25.72 -3.53
CA LEU A 24 3.40 26.42 -3.59
C LEU A 24 3.28 27.14 -4.94
N PRO A 25 3.12 26.41 -6.07
CA PRO A 25 3.07 27.01 -7.40
C PRO A 25 1.80 27.83 -7.65
N GLU A 26 0.75 27.63 -6.85
CA GLU A 26 -0.53 28.30 -7.04
C GLU A 26 -0.49 29.79 -6.65
N GLU A 27 -1.16 30.62 -7.46
CA GLU A 27 -1.32 32.05 -7.19
C GLU A 27 -2.02 32.34 -5.84
N SER A 28 -2.75 31.36 -5.31
CA SER A 28 -3.40 31.35 -3.99
C SER A 28 -2.45 31.72 -2.84
N PHE A 29 -1.17 31.37 -2.94
CA PHE A 29 -0.18 31.48 -1.84
C PHE A 29 0.82 32.62 -2.03
N GLN A 30 0.65 33.45 -3.07
CA GLN A 30 1.56 34.56 -3.34
C GLN A 30 1.36 35.72 -2.35
N ASN A 31 0.11 36.13 -2.11
CA ASN A 31 -0.25 37.24 -1.24
C ASN A 31 -1.37 36.89 -0.26
N TRP A 32 -1.37 37.53 0.92
CA TRP A 32 -2.37 37.31 1.97
C TRP A 32 -3.81 37.63 1.51
N ASN A 33 -3.96 38.67 0.68
CA ASN A 33 -5.26 39.03 0.11
C ASN A 33 -5.79 37.96 -0.86
N THR A 34 -4.90 37.35 -1.65
CA THR A 34 -5.25 36.26 -2.59
C THR A 34 -5.57 34.96 -1.84
N TYR A 35 -4.91 34.73 -0.70
CA TYR A 35 -5.22 33.61 0.18
C TYR A 35 -6.60 33.77 0.85
N LEU A 36 -6.91 34.97 1.34
CA LEU A 36 -8.23 35.31 1.90
C LEU A 36 -9.36 35.20 0.87
N SER A 37 -9.12 35.63 -0.38
CA SER A 37 -10.10 35.46 -1.45
C SER A 37 -10.22 34.00 -1.91
N ALA A 38 -9.15 33.22 -1.88
CA ALA A 38 -9.22 31.77 -2.11
C ALA A 38 -10.04 31.06 -1.01
N LEU A 39 -9.90 31.50 0.26
CA LEU A 39 -10.66 31.00 1.40
C LEU A 39 -12.16 31.27 1.27
N SER A 40 -12.56 32.46 0.82
CA SER A 40 -13.97 32.77 0.59
C SER A 40 -14.58 31.94 -0.56
N GLN A 41 -13.75 31.52 -1.51
CA GLN A 41 -14.16 30.65 -2.62
C GLN A 41 -14.17 29.15 -2.28
N ILE A 42 -13.76 28.73 -1.06
CA ILE A 42 -13.74 27.31 -0.67
C ILE A 42 -15.11 26.68 -0.84
N TYR A 43 -16.19 27.38 -0.47
CA TYR A 43 -17.54 26.84 -0.57
C TYR A 43 -17.94 26.58 -2.03
N SER A 44 -17.66 27.53 -2.94
CA SER A 44 -17.91 27.35 -4.37
C SER A 44 -17.08 26.22 -4.95
N ARG A 45 -15.76 26.20 -4.67
CA ARG A 45 -14.85 25.15 -5.14
C ARG A 45 -15.23 23.77 -4.63
N PHE A 46 -15.72 23.68 -3.40
CA PHE A 46 -16.18 22.43 -2.81
C PHE A 46 -17.47 21.94 -3.50
N ASN A 47 -18.43 22.84 -3.74
CA ASN A 47 -19.66 22.49 -4.45
C ASN A 47 -19.40 22.10 -5.91
N ASP A 48 -18.47 22.78 -6.58
CA ASP A 48 -18.03 22.43 -7.93
C ASP A 48 -17.36 21.06 -7.95
N ARG A 49 -16.46 20.77 -6.99
CA ARG A 49 -15.78 19.46 -6.88
C ARG A 49 -16.70 18.31 -6.47
N LEU A 50 -17.79 18.60 -5.76
CA LEU A 50 -18.80 17.59 -5.43
C LEU A 50 -19.56 17.10 -6.66
N LEU A 51 -19.73 17.97 -7.67
CA LEU A 51 -20.53 17.68 -8.87
C LEU A 51 -19.67 17.45 -10.11
N SER A 52 -18.40 17.86 -10.10
CA SER A 52 -17.50 17.70 -11.24
C SER A 52 -16.96 16.27 -11.32
N ARG A 53 -17.17 15.65 -12.48
CA ARG A 53 -16.46 14.44 -12.89
C ARG A 53 -15.17 14.87 -13.59
N SER A 54 -14.05 14.22 -13.24
CA SER A 54 -12.78 14.42 -13.95
C SER A 54 -12.92 13.88 -15.37
N ASP A 55 -12.39 14.59 -16.35
CA ASP A 55 -12.43 14.20 -17.76
C ASP A 55 -11.17 13.38 -18.10
N ASP A 56 -11.33 12.25 -18.78
CA ASP A 56 -10.25 11.26 -19.03
C ASP A 56 -9.01 11.90 -19.66
N ALA A 57 -9.25 12.87 -20.57
CA ALA A 57 -8.19 13.58 -21.25
C ALA A 57 -7.29 14.41 -20.31
N ASN A 58 -7.88 15.00 -19.25
CA ASN A 58 -7.14 15.79 -18.27
C ASN A 58 -6.28 14.89 -17.38
N GLU A 59 -6.79 13.72 -16.99
CA GLU A 59 -6.09 12.79 -16.10
C GLU A 59 -4.93 12.09 -16.81
N ILE A 60 -5.15 11.61 -18.04
CA ILE A 60 -4.13 10.87 -18.80
C ILE A 60 -3.05 11.80 -19.36
N THR A 61 -3.44 13.00 -19.81
CA THR A 61 -2.53 13.88 -20.58
C THR A 61 -2.04 15.08 -19.76
N GLN A 62 -2.92 15.78 -19.07
CA GLN A 62 -2.58 17.06 -18.43
C GLN A 62 -1.83 16.87 -17.11
N LEU A 63 -2.27 15.94 -16.25
CA LEU A 63 -1.58 15.61 -15.01
C LEU A 63 -0.21 14.96 -15.27
N ARG A 64 -0.12 14.09 -16.29
CA ARG A 64 1.16 13.51 -16.70
C ARG A 64 2.18 14.58 -17.12
N LYS A 65 1.73 15.60 -17.87
CA LYS A 65 2.58 16.74 -18.26
C LYS A 65 3.02 17.59 -17.06
N GLN A 66 2.20 17.71 -16.01
CA GLN A 66 2.56 18.43 -14.79
C GLN A 66 3.66 17.75 -13.97
N SER A 67 3.83 16.43 -14.11
CA SER A 67 4.89 15.71 -13.38
C SER A 67 6.30 16.14 -13.79
N GLU A 68 6.48 16.89 -14.90
CA GLU A 68 7.73 17.40 -15.51
C GLU A 68 8.83 16.35 -15.81
N ASN A 69 8.77 15.16 -15.22
CA ASN A 69 9.82 14.16 -15.17
C ASN A 69 9.22 12.79 -15.53
N ASP A 70 9.44 12.34 -16.76
CA ASP A 70 8.87 11.09 -17.26
C ASP A 70 9.62 9.91 -16.63
N MET A 71 8.88 8.98 -16.02
CA MET A 71 9.48 7.82 -15.38
C MET A 71 9.97 6.82 -16.43
N LYS A 72 11.24 6.41 -16.33
CA LYS A 72 11.77 5.34 -17.19
C LYS A 72 11.12 4.01 -16.81
N ARG A 73 10.49 3.34 -17.78
CA ARG A 73 10.03 1.96 -17.64
C ARG A 73 11.23 1.03 -17.39
N CYS A 74 11.45 0.68 -16.13
CA CYS A 74 12.45 -0.30 -15.69
C CYS A 74 11.81 -1.63 -15.25
N LEU A 75 10.48 -1.59 -15.02
CA LEU A 75 9.50 -2.66 -14.88
C LEU A 75 9.44 -3.75 -15.96
N THR A 76 9.90 -4.99 -15.77
CA THR A 76 9.40 -6.10 -16.62
C THR A 76 8.15 -6.76 -16.00
N TRP A 77 7.34 -7.45 -16.81
CA TRP A 77 6.19 -8.21 -16.29
C TRP A 77 6.59 -9.26 -15.23
N TRP A 78 7.78 -9.84 -15.40
CA TRP A 78 8.36 -10.75 -14.43
C TRP A 78 8.69 -10.05 -13.12
N ASP A 79 9.32 -8.88 -13.18
CA ASP A 79 9.60 -8.06 -11.99
C ASP A 79 8.31 -7.66 -11.26
N LEU A 80 7.27 -7.32 -12.02
CA LEU A 80 5.98 -6.91 -11.48
C LEU A 80 5.25 -8.07 -10.79
N THR A 81 5.34 -9.29 -11.35
CA THR A 81 4.78 -10.50 -10.76
C THR A 81 5.47 -10.86 -9.44
N TRP A 82 6.80 -10.83 -9.41
CA TRP A 82 7.55 -11.07 -8.18
C TRP A 82 7.36 -9.97 -7.15
N PHE A 83 7.26 -8.72 -7.59
CA PHE A 83 6.91 -7.61 -6.71
C PHE A 83 5.57 -7.87 -6.04
N GLY A 84 4.55 -8.26 -6.80
CA GLY A 84 3.22 -8.58 -6.26
C GLY A 84 3.24 -9.73 -5.27
N PHE A 85 3.98 -10.80 -5.58
CA PHE A 85 4.18 -11.90 -4.64
C PHE A 85 4.87 -11.43 -3.34
N GLY A 86 5.87 -10.56 -3.47
CA GLY A 86 6.59 -9.95 -2.35
C GLY A 86 5.76 -9.03 -1.48
N SER A 87 4.86 -8.23 -2.07
CA SER A 87 4.05 -7.26 -1.35
C SER A 87 3.01 -7.93 -0.45
N VAL A 88 2.48 -9.06 -0.89
CA VAL A 88 1.49 -9.89 -0.16
C VAL A 88 2.17 -10.64 1.00
N ILE A 89 3.43 -11.05 0.84
CA ILE A 89 4.16 -11.80 1.87
C ILE A 89 4.73 -10.85 2.92
N GLY A 90 4.15 -10.89 4.13
CA GLY A 90 4.66 -10.12 5.24
C GLY A 90 4.03 -10.47 6.57
N ALA A 91 3.80 -9.45 7.40
CA ALA A 91 3.26 -9.59 8.74
C ALA A 91 1.90 -10.32 8.78
N GLY A 92 1.09 -10.24 7.72
CA GLY A 92 -0.16 -10.98 7.61
C GLY A 92 0.04 -12.50 7.71
N ILE A 93 0.84 -13.08 6.81
CA ILE A 93 1.09 -14.53 6.83
C ILE A 93 1.93 -14.93 8.04
N PHE A 94 2.97 -14.16 8.37
CA PHE A 94 3.90 -14.55 9.42
C PHE A 94 3.34 -14.36 10.83
N VAL A 95 2.56 -13.31 11.12
CA VAL A 95 2.06 -13.03 12.48
C VAL A 95 0.57 -13.36 12.61
N LEU A 96 -0.27 -12.75 11.77
CA LEU A 96 -1.72 -12.83 11.94
C LEU A 96 -2.21 -14.27 11.80
N THR A 97 -1.65 -15.06 10.87
CA THR A 97 -2.01 -16.49 10.74
C THR A 97 -1.90 -17.26 12.05
N GLY A 98 -0.80 -17.08 12.79
CA GLY A 98 -0.59 -17.78 14.05
C GLY A 98 -1.56 -17.32 15.14
N GLN A 99 -1.83 -16.01 15.21
CA GLN A 99 -2.77 -15.42 16.16
C GLN A 99 -4.20 -15.86 15.88
N GLU A 100 -4.65 -15.79 14.63
CA GLU A 100 -5.99 -16.18 14.21
C GLU A 100 -6.20 -17.69 14.30
N ALA A 101 -5.18 -18.50 14.03
CA ALA A 101 -5.23 -19.94 14.26
C ALA A 101 -5.39 -20.26 15.75
N HIS A 102 -4.70 -19.53 16.64
CA HIS A 102 -4.77 -19.78 18.07
C HIS A 102 -6.06 -19.25 18.73
N HIS A 103 -6.55 -18.07 18.33
CA HIS A 103 -7.64 -17.37 19.02
C HIS A 103 -9.01 -17.49 18.36
N HIS A 104 -9.08 -17.75 17.05
CA HIS A 104 -10.33 -17.60 16.28
C HIS A 104 -10.72 -18.81 15.43
N ALA A 105 -9.86 -19.28 14.52
CA ALA A 105 -10.23 -20.33 13.56
C ALA A 105 -9.79 -21.74 13.98
N GLY A 106 -8.71 -21.88 14.75
CA GLY A 106 -8.11 -23.20 14.99
C GLY A 106 -7.55 -23.80 13.70
N PRO A 107 -7.59 -25.14 13.56
CA PRO A 107 -7.19 -25.84 12.33
C PRO A 107 -7.99 -25.42 11.09
N ALA A 108 -9.21 -24.90 11.26
CA ALA A 108 -10.06 -24.43 10.18
C ALA A 108 -9.61 -23.10 9.53
N ILE A 109 -8.46 -22.52 9.93
CA ILE A 109 -7.91 -21.31 9.30
C ILE A 109 -7.72 -21.45 7.79
N VAL A 110 -7.52 -22.67 7.29
CA VAL A 110 -7.45 -22.94 5.84
C VAL A 110 -8.75 -22.52 5.14
N LEU A 111 -9.91 -22.77 5.75
CA LEU A 111 -11.21 -22.34 5.21
C LEU A 111 -11.34 -20.81 5.22
N SER A 112 -10.80 -20.15 6.25
CA SER A 112 -10.74 -18.69 6.31
C SER A 112 -9.92 -18.11 5.16
N TYR A 113 -8.76 -18.71 4.87
CA TYR A 113 -7.90 -18.31 3.74
C TYR A 113 -8.55 -18.54 2.37
N VAL A 114 -9.32 -19.62 2.21
CA VAL A 114 -10.08 -19.87 0.98
C VAL A 114 -11.17 -18.83 0.80
N ALA A 115 -11.95 -18.53 1.86
CA ALA A 115 -13.03 -17.55 1.79
C ALA A 115 -12.51 -16.14 1.49
N SER A 116 -11.46 -15.69 2.20
CA SER A 116 -10.83 -14.39 1.93
C SER A 116 -10.12 -14.35 0.58
N GLY A 117 -9.52 -15.46 0.14
CA GLY A 117 -8.88 -15.58 -1.17
C GLY A 117 -9.85 -15.44 -2.33
N ILE A 118 -11.05 -16.05 -2.24
CA ILE A 118 -12.10 -15.87 -3.25
C ILE A 118 -12.53 -14.41 -3.32
N SER A 119 -12.72 -13.75 -2.16
CA SER A 119 -13.05 -12.33 -2.11
C SER A 119 -11.96 -11.45 -2.74
N ALA A 120 -10.69 -11.72 -2.42
CA ALA A 120 -9.56 -10.98 -2.99
C ALA A 120 -9.44 -11.20 -4.50
N MET A 121 -9.65 -12.43 -4.97
CA MET A 121 -9.61 -12.77 -6.40
C MET A 121 -10.66 -11.98 -7.21
N LEU A 122 -11.90 -11.89 -6.70
CA LEU A 122 -12.94 -11.09 -7.33
C LEU A 122 -12.55 -9.60 -7.39
N SER A 123 -11.98 -9.05 -6.33
CA SER A 123 -11.46 -7.67 -6.32
C SER A 123 -10.36 -7.48 -7.36
N VAL A 124 -9.41 -8.40 -7.46
CA VAL A 124 -8.28 -8.31 -8.41
C VAL A 124 -8.78 -8.36 -9.86
N PHE A 125 -9.83 -9.12 -10.18
CA PHE A 125 -10.42 -9.09 -11.52
C PHE A 125 -10.96 -7.71 -11.90
N CYS A 126 -11.68 -7.05 -10.99
CA CYS A 126 -12.13 -5.67 -11.24
C CYS A 126 -10.94 -4.71 -11.41
N TYR A 127 -9.90 -4.83 -10.58
CA TYR A 127 -8.69 -4.02 -10.70
C TYR A 127 -7.94 -4.26 -12.02
N THR A 128 -7.96 -5.49 -12.53
CA THR A 128 -7.31 -5.85 -13.79
C THR A 128 -8.02 -5.19 -14.98
N GLU A 129 -9.35 -5.15 -14.96
CA GLU A 129 -10.15 -4.46 -15.98
C GLU A 129 -9.79 -2.97 -16.02
N PHE A 130 -9.81 -2.28 -14.87
CA PHE A 130 -9.43 -0.87 -14.78
C PHE A 130 -7.96 -0.60 -15.14
N ALA A 131 -7.03 -1.49 -14.78
CA ALA A 131 -5.62 -1.33 -15.11
C ALA A 131 -5.34 -1.46 -16.62
N VAL A 132 -6.14 -2.24 -17.35
CA VAL A 132 -6.04 -2.36 -18.81
C VAL A 132 -6.68 -1.16 -19.50
N GLU A 133 -7.80 -0.66 -18.99
CA GLU A 133 -8.52 0.49 -19.58
C GLU A 133 -7.82 1.82 -19.31
N ILE A 134 -7.26 1.99 -18.11
CA ILE A 134 -6.70 3.26 -17.62
C ILE A 134 -5.23 3.04 -17.21
N PRO A 135 -4.27 3.02 -18.16
CA PRO A 135 -2.85 2.76 -17.89
C PRO A 135 -2.13 4.00 -17.36
N VAL A 136 -2.60 4.52 -16.22
CA VAL A 136 -2.04 5.67 -15.53
C VAL A 136 -1.48 5.27 -14.17
N ALA A 137 -0.32 5.84 -13.82
CA ALA A 137 0.29 5.65 -12.51
C ALA A 137 -0.53 6.38 -11.43
N GLY A 138 -1.49 5.67 -10.83
CA GLY A 138 -2.39 6.23 -9.81
C GLY A 138 -3.24 5.22 -9.04
N GLY A 139 -3.26 3.95 -9.46
CA GLY A 139 -4.01 2.88 -8.78
C GLY A 139 -5.50 3.23 -8.61
N SER A 140 -6.09 2.77 -7.50
CA SER A 140 -7.53 2.94 -7.21
C SER A 140 -7.99 4.40 -7.16
N PHE A 141 -7.10 5.33 -6.82
CA PHE A 141 -7.43 6.74 -6.78
C PHE A 141 -7.78 7.27 -8.18
N ALA A 142 -6.95 6.98 -9.18
CA ALA A 142 -7.18 7.42 -10.56
C ALA A 142 -8.43 6.76 -11.16
N TYR A 143 -8.62 5.46 -10.91
CA TYR A 143 -9.79 4.73 -11.39
C TYR A 143 -11.11 5.33 -10.87
N LEU A 144 -11.18 5.60 -9.56
CA LEU A 144 -12.39 6.16 -8.95
C LEU A 144 -12.60 7.63 -9.30
N ARG A 145 -11.53 8.37 -9.59
CA ARG A 145 -11.63 9.77 -10.02
C ARG A 145 -12.27 9.91 -11.39
N ILE A 146 -11.90 9.04 -12.33
CA ILE A 146 -12.47 8.96 -13.67
C ILE A 146 -13.92 8.49 -13.62
N GLU A 147 -14.21 7.44 -12.84
CA GLU A 147 -15.55 6.83 -12.83
C GLU A 147 -16.58 7.57 -11.98
N LEU A 148 -16.20 8.01 -10.78
CA LEU A 148 -17.12 8.52 -9.76
C LEU A 148 -16.92 10.00 -9.41
N GLY A 149 -15.87 10.63 -9.94
CA GLY A 149 -15.58 12.06 -9.76
C GLY A 149 -14.69 12.39 -8.56
N ASP A 150 -14.38 13.67 -8.43
CA ASP A 150 -13.33 14.17 -7.53
C ASP A 150 -13.62 13.95 -6.03
N PHE A 151 -14.89 13.97 -5.62
CA PHE A 151 -15.27 13.78 -4.22
C PHE A 151 -15.03 12.35 -3.74
N VAL A 152 -15.42 11.34 -4.53
CA VAL A 152 -15.20 9.93 -4.19
C VAL A 152 -13.71 9.61 -4.25
N ALA A 153 -12.99 10.19 -5.20
CA ALA A 153 -11.53 10.09 -5.26
C ALA A 153 -10.86 10.68 -4.01
N PHE A 154 -11.35 11.80 -3.48
CA PHE A 154 -10.83 12.40 -2.25
C PHE A 154 -11.02 11.48 -1.03
N ILE A 155 -12.21 10.90 -0.85
CA ILE A 155 -12.46 9.92 0.22
C ILE A 155 -11.53 8.71 0.07
N THR A 156 -11.37 8.22 -1.16
CA THR A 156 -10.50 7.08 -1.47
C THR A 156 -9.03 7.39 -1.16
N ALA A 157 -8.52 8.56 -1.57
CA ALA A 157 -7.16 8.99 -1.26
C ALA A 157 -6.93 9.07 0.26
N GLY A 158 -7.90 9.61 1.01
CA GLY A 158 -7.87 9.62 2.47
C GLY A 158 -7.81 8.20 3.07
N ASN A 159 -8.59 7.27 2.52
CA ASN A 159 -8.59 5.88 2.96
C ASN A 159 -7.25 5.17 2.64
N ILE A 160 -6.71 5.32 1.43
CA ILE A 160 -5.41 4.72 1.03
C ILE A 160 -4.27 5.25 1.91
N LEU A 161 -4.27 6.56 2.22
CA LEU A 161 -3.29 7.14 3.14
C LEU A 161 -3.41 6.56 4.55
N LEU A 162 -4.63 6.45 5.08
CA LEU A 162 -4.87 5.86 6.40
C LEU A 162 -4.44 4.40 6.44
N GLU A 163 -4.81 3.63 5.42
CA GLU A 163 -4.44 2.23 5.24
C GLU A 163 -2.91 2.07 5.19
N SER A 164 -2.21 2.90 4.43
CA SER A 164 -0.75 2.89 4.34
C SER A 164 -0.08 3.18 5.68
N ILE A 165 -0.61 4.13 6.46
CA ILE A 165 -0.09 4.49 7.79
C ILE A 165 -0.32 3.34 8.78
N VAL A 166 -1.54 2.80 8.83
CA VAL A 166 -1.91 1.71 9.74
C VAL A 166 -1.18 0.43 9.38
N GLY A 167 -1.12 0.09 8.09
CA GLY A 167 -0.40 -1.07 7.56
C GLY A 167 1.10 -1.00 7.83
N GLY A 168 1.73 0.15 7.55
CA GLY A 168 3.15 0.38 7.86
C GLY A 168 3.45 0.24 9.35
N ALA A 169 2.59 0.80 10.22
CA ALA A 169 2.72 0.64 11.67
C ALA A 169 2.55 -0.82 12.12
N ALA A 170 1.60 -1.56 11.55
CA ALA A 170 1.36 -2.96 11.86
C ALA A 170 2.58 -3.84 11.49
N VAL A 171 3.13 -3.64 10.29
CA VAL A 171 4.33 -4.37 9.82
C VAL A 171 5.55 -4.06 10.69
N ALA A 172 5.75 -2.80 11.06
CA ALA A 172 6.86 -2.40 11.93
C ALA A 172 6.76 -3.02 13.34
N ARG A 173 5.55 -3.08 13.91
CA ARG A 173 5.31 -3.75 15.20
C ARG A 173 5.54 -5.25 15.14
N ALA A 174 5.15 -5.89 14.04
CA ALA A 174 5.42 -7.31 13.80
C ALA A 174 6.92 -7.59 13.75
N TRP A 175 7.70 -6.71 13.13
CA TRP A 175 9.16 -6.81 13.09
C TRP A 175 9.77 -6.79 14.50
N THR A 176 9.36 -5.87 15.38
CA THR A 176 9.84 -5.83 16.77
C THR A 176 9.56 -7.12 17.52
N SER A 177 8.36 -7.69 17.34
CA SER A 177 7.98 -8.96 17.98
C SER A 177 8.86 -10.12 17.50
N TYR A 178 9.14 -10.19 16.19
CA TYR A 178 10.06 -11.19 15.64
C TYR A 178 11.50 -11.01 16.14
N PHE A 179 11.98 -9.77 16.21
CA PHE A 179 13.30 -9.47 16.72
C PHE A 179 13.45 -9.84 18.21
N ALA A 180 12.42 -9.61 19.02
CA ALA A 180 12.40 -10.05 20.41
C ALA A 180 12.47 -11.58 20.54
N CYS A 181 11.71 -12.31 19.71
CA CYS A 181 11.77 -13.77 19.67
C CYS A 181 13.14 -14.30 19.21
N LEU A 182 13.80 -13.62 18.26
CA LEU A 182 15.15 -13.98 17.81
C LEU A 182 16.18 -13.85 18.95
N LEU A 183 15.99 -12.90 19.86
CA LEU A 183 16.79 -12.74 21.08
C LEU A 183 16.36 -13.69 22.22
N ASN A 184 15.48 -14.66 21.93
CA ASN A 184 14.90 -15.59 22.89
C ASN A 184 14.17 -14.88 24.05
N ARG A 185 13.51 -13.75 23.76
CA ARG A 185 12.68 -12.98 24.70
C ARG A 185 11.22 -13.02 24.30
N GLN A 186 10.33 -12.63 25.22
CA GLN A 186 8.90 -12.50 24.93
C GLN A 186 8.64 -11.42 23.86
N PRO A 187 7.63 -11.59 22.98
CA PRO A 187 7.33 -10.67 21.88
C PRO A 187 7.15 -9.20 22.28
N ASP A 188 6.73 -8.94 23.52
CA ASP A 188 6.48 -7.60 24.07
C ASP A 188 7.63 -7.07 24.93
N SER A 189 8.68 -7.86 25.18
CA SER A 189 9.74 -7.53 26.14
C SER A 189 10.59 -6.31 25.73
N LEU A 190 10.63 -5.98 24.45
CA LEU A 190 11.37 -4.82 23.93
C LEU A 190 10.51 -3.55 23.84
N ARG A 191 9.23 -3.65 24.21
CA ARG A 191 8.29 -2.52 24.23
C ARG A 191 8.33 -1.85 25.59
N ILE A 192 8.27 -0.52 25.59
CA ILE A 192 8.32 0.28 26.81
C ILE A 192 6.87 0.47 27.31
N PRO A 193 6.50 -0.06 28.48
CA PRO A 193 5.16 0.15 29.03
C PRO A 193 5.01 1.60 29.51
N LYS A 194 3.98 2.30 29.00
CA LYS A 194 3.58 3.64 29.43
C LYS A 194 2.08 3.64 29.74
N GLY A 195 1.73 3.31 30.98
CA GLY A 195 0.34 3.10 31.39
C GLY A 195 -0.28 1.92 30.65
N ASN A 196 -1.42 2.13 29.99
CA ASN A 196 -2.12 1.12 29.18
C ASN A 196 -1.53 0.93 27.77
N TYR A 197 -0.54 1.74 27.38
CA TYR A 197 0.05 1.70 26.03
C TYR A 197 1.47 1.13 26.05
N LEU A 198 1.76 0.26 25.10
CA LEU A 198 3.10 -0.31 24.85
C LEU A 198 3.76 0.48 23.72
N LEU A 199 4.69 1.37 24.07
CA LEU A 199 5.48 2.13 23.11
C LEU A 199 6.53 1.24 22.46
N ASP A 200 6.64 1.31 21.14
CA ASP A 200 7.55 0.49 20.35
C ASP A 200 8.58 1.40 19.63
N PRO A 201 9.68 1.79 20.32
CA PRO A 201 10.71 2.64 19.71
C PRO A 201 11.49 1.94 18.60
N ILE A 202 11.55 0.61 18.64
CA ILE A 202 12.23 -0.21 17.62
C ILE A 202 11.44 -0.14 16.31
N ALA A 203 10.11 -0.26 16.36
CA ALA A 203 9.26 -0.10 15.19
C ALA A 203 9.45 1.27 14.52
N VAL A 204 9.56 2.33 15.31
CA VAL A 204 9.83 3.70 14.80
C VAL A 204 11.20 3.78 14.13
N ALA A 205 12.23 3.19 14.73
CA ALA A 205 13.57 3.15 14.15
C ALA A 205 13.60 2.38 12.81
N VAL A 206 12.93 1.22 12.76
CA VAL A 206 12.81 0.42 11.53
C VAL A 206 12.09 1.21 10.43
N LEU A 207 10.99 1.89 10.75
CA LEU A 207 10.28 2.76 9.80
C LEU A 207 11.15 3.91 9.30
N ALA A 208 11.91 4.56 10.19
CA ALA A 208 12.80 5.65 9.83
C ALA A 208 13.93 5.17 8.90
N ILE A 209 14.50 4.00 9.16
CA ILE A 209 15.52 3.37 8.31
C ILE A 209 14.92 3.03 6.94
N ALA A 210 13.76 2.36 6.91
CA ALA A 210 13.07 2.00 5.68
C ALA A 210 12.72 3.23 4.83
N ALA A 211 12.20 4.30 5.46
CA ALA A 211 11.92 5.57 4.80
C ALA A 211 13.19 6.25 4.25
N THR A 212 14.29 6.20 5.01
CA THR A 212 15.58 6.76 4.58
C THR A 212 16.14 6.01 3.37
N ILE A 213 16.06 4.66 3.38
CA ILE A 213 16.46 3.83 2.23
C ILE A 213 15.60 4.16 1.01
N ALA A 214 14.29 4.31 1.20
CA ALA A 214 13.36 4.69 0.12
C ALA A 214 13.69 6.07 -0.48
N MET A 215 14.07 7.05 0.34
CA MET A 215 14.46 8.40 -0.13
C MET A 215 15.79 8.43 -0.89
N ILE A 216 16.77 7.59 -0.54
CA ILE A 216 18.13 7.67 -1.08
C ILE A 216 18.24 7.09 -2.50
N SER A 217 17.50 6.04 -2.88
CA SER A 217 17.64 5.49 -4.24
C SER A 217 16.53 4.53 -4.69
N THR A 218 15.69 4.97 -5.62
CA THR A 218 14.72 4.11 -6.36
C THR A 218 15.42 3.05 -7.22
N LYS A 219 16.61 3.35 -7.78
CA LYS A 219 17.29 2.45 -8.73
C LYS A 219 17.96 1.24 -8.05
N LYS A 220 18.54 1.42 -6.85
CA LYS A 220 19.07 0.29 -6.05
C LYS A 220 17.99 -0.47 -5.29
N THR A 221 16.85 0.19 -5.02
CA THR A 221 15.69 -0.42 -4.32
C THR A 221 15.11 -1.61 -5.09
N SER A 222 15.07 -1.57 -6.42
CA SER A 222 14.57 -2.70 -7.24
C SER A 222 15.40 -4.00 -7.03
N GLN A 223 16.73 -3.88 -6.93
CA GLN A 223 17.60 -5.05 -6.70
C GLN A 223 17.47 -5.60 -5.26
N LEU A 224 17.37 -4.71 -4.27
CA LEU A 224 17.12 -5.10 -2.88
C LEU A 224 15.77 -5.80 -2.71
N ASN A 225 14.75 -5.31 -3.43
CA ASN A 225 13.42 -5.91 -3.42
C ASN A 225 13.47 -7.36 -3.94
N TRP A 226 14.16 -7.59 -5.06
CA TRP A 226 14.33 -8.93 -5.62
C TRP A 226 15.00 -9.91 -4.63
N ILE A 227 16.04 -9.46 -3.94
CA ILE A 227 16.73 -10.27 -2.92
C ILE A 227 15.80 -10.57 -1.73
N ALA A 228 15.05 -9.57 -1.26
CA ALA A 228 14.10 -9.72 -0.16
C ALA A 228 13.00 -10.74 -0.50
N ILE A 229 12.47 -10.68 -1.73
CA ILE A 229 11.46 -11.61 -2.23
C ILE A 229 12.02 -13.03 -2.29
N ALA A 230 13.21 -13.21 -2.85
CA ALA A 230 13.85 -14.52 -2.93
C ALA A 230 14.08 -15.14 -1.55
N LEU A 231 14.55 -14.33 -0.59
CA LEU A 231 14.74 -14.76 0.80
C LEU A 231 13.41 -15.14 1.47
N ASN A 232 12.37 -14.30 1.33
CA ASN A 232 11.06 -14.58 1.90
C ASN A 232 10.45 -15.87 1.32
N THR A 233 10.61 -16.08 0.02
CA THR A 233 10.18 -17.31 -0.67
C THR A 233 10.89 -18.55 -0.11
N LEU A 234 12.21 -18.46 0.11
CA LEU A 234 13.00 -19.52 0.72
C LEU A 234 12.50 -19.84 2.14
N VAL A 235 12.25 -18.82 2.96
CA VAL A 235 11.75 -19.01 4.33
C VAL A 235 10.39 -19.70 4.33
N ILE A 236 9.46 -19.32 3.44
CA ILE A 236 8.17 -20.00 3.32
C ILE A 236 8.35 -21.47 2.93
N LEU A 237 9.19 -21.74 1.94
CA LEU A 237 9.45 -23.12 1.51
C LEU A 237 10.03 -23.96 2.65
N PHE A 238 10.96 -23.40 3.43
CA PHE A 238 11.51 -24.04 4.62
C PHE A 238 10.41 -24.35 5.65
N VAL A 239 9.54 -23.38 5.98
CA VAL A 239 8.43 -23.57 6.92
C VAL A 239 7.45 -24.63 6.43
N LEU A 240 7.14 -24.68 5.13
CA LEU A 240 6.29 -25.71 4.54
C LEU A 240 6.91 -27.10 4.71
N ILE A 241 8.18 -27.27 4.33
CA ILE A 241 8.87 -28.57 4.43
C ILE A 241 8.96 -29.03 5.89
N ALA A 242 9.40 -28.14 6.79
CA ALA A 242 9.51 -28.44 8.21
C ALA A 242 8.14 -28.74 8.85
N GLY A 243 7.12 -27.97 8.45
CA GLY A 243 5.73 -28.12 8.87
C GLY A 243 5.17 -29.48 8.49
N PHE A 244 5.32 -29.91 7.22
CA PHE A 244 4.88 -31.24 6.79
C PHE A 244 5.67 -32.37 7.42
N ALA A 245 6.98 -32.20 7.65
CA ALA A 245 7.81 -33.22 8.30
C ALA A 245 7.43 -33.47 9.78
N HIS A 246 6.94 -32.45 10.49
CA HIS A 246 6.56 -32.53 11.92
C HIS A 246 5.03 -32.46 12.14
N ALA A 247 4.21 -32.53 11.10
CA ALA A 247 2.76 -32.45 11.21
C ALA A 247 2.19 -33.70 11.90
N SER A 248 1.49 -33.49 13.02
CA SER A 248 0.67 -34.53 13.66
C SER A 248 -0.79 -34.30 13.32
N THR A 249 -1.45 -35.32 12.75
CA THR A 249 -2.88 -35.28 12.41
C THR A 249 -3.78 -35.12 13.63
N SER A 250 -3.29 -35.44 14.82
CA SER A 250 -4.01 -35.22 16.09
C SER A 250 -4.25 -33.73 16.39
N ASN A 251 -3.42 -32.82 15.86
CA ASN A 251 -3.59 -31.39 16.06
C ASN A 251 -4.73 -30.79 15.22
N LEU A 252 -5.25 -31.56 14.25
CA LEU A 252 -6.39 -31.14 13.42
C LEU A 252 -7.73 -31.45 14.08
N THR A 253 -7.75 -32.14 15.22
CA THR A 253 -8.96 -32.49 15.96
C THR A 253 -9.02 -31.75 17.29
N PRO A 254 -10.09 -31.00 17.58
CA PRO A 254 -11.26 -30.70 16.73
C PRO A 254 -10.92 -29.70 15.61
N PHE A 255 -11.39 -29.96 14.39
CA PHE A 255 -11.08 -29.11 13.22
C PHE A 255 -11.78 -27.74 13.30
N LEU A 256 -12.99 -27.71 13.87
CA LEU A 256 -13.86 -26.52 13.97
C LEU A 256 -14.13 -26.15 15.44
N PRO A 257 -13.12 -25.76 16.24
CA PRO A 257 -13.30 -25.48 17.66
C PRO A 257 -14.23 -24.28 17.91
N HIS A 258 -14.21 -23.29 17.01
CA HIS A 258 -14.99 -22.05 17.11
C HIS A 258 -16.14 -21.97 16.09
N GLY A 259 -16.41 -23.06 15.38
CA GLY A 259 -17.46 -23.15 14.35
C GLY A 259 -17.31 -22.15 13.20
N ALA A 260 -18.40 -21.95 12.45
CA ALA A 260 -18.42 -21.06 11.29
C ALA A 260 -18.11 -19.59 11.65
N LYS A 261 -18.52 -19.13 12.85
CA LYS A 261 -18.26 -17.75 13.30
C LYS A 261 -16.76 -17.47 13.40
N GLY A 262 -15.97 -18.40 13.96
CA GLY A 262 -14.52 -18.27 14.04
C GLY A 262 -13.86 -18.22 12.66
N ILE A 263 -14.37 -19.00 11.71
CA ILE A 263 -13.87 -19.01 10.32
C ILE A 263 -14.06 -17.64 9.67
N PHE A 264 -15.27 -17.07 9.72
CA PHE A 264 -15.56 -15.78 9.09
C PHE A 264 -14.86 -14.62 9.79
N GLN A 265 -14.72 -14.67 11.12
CA GLN A 265 -13.96 -13.67 11.87
C GLN A 265 -12.49 -13.68 11.47
N ALA A 266 -11.86 -14.86 11.44
CA ALA A 266 -10.49 -14.99 10.96
C ALA A 266 -10.36 -14.61 9.48
N ALA A 267 -11.34 -14.94 8.62
CA ALA A 267 -11.32 -14.60 7.21
C ALA A 267 -11.23 -13.08 6.98
N ALA A 268 -11.98 -12.29 7.75
CA ALA A 268 -11.91 -10.83 7.69
C ALA A 268 -10.53 -10.28 8.09
N ILE A 269 -9.87 -10.91 9.06
CA ILE A 269 -8.55 -10.49 9.56
C ILE A 269 -7.43 -10.95 8.61
N VAL A 270 -7.47 -12.21 8.16
CA VAL A 270 -6.47 -12.75 7.21
C VAL A 270 -6.61 -12.15 5.82
N TYR A 271 -7.71 -11.46 5.49
CA TYR A 271 -7.80 -10.65 4.27
C TYR A 271 -6.65 -9.63 4.18
N PHE A 272 -6.17 -9.12 5.31
CA PHE A 272 -4.98 -8.26 5.38
C PHE A 272 -3.75 -8.91 4.72
N ALA A 273 -3.63 -10.24 4.79
CA ALA A 273 -2.53 -10.96 4.18
C ALA A 273 -2.59 -10.97 2.64
N TYR A 274 -3.73 -10.65 2.03
CA TYR A 274 -3.88 -10.50 0.58
C TYR A 274 -3.68 -9.06 0.09
N GLY A 275 -3.50 -8.09 1.00
CA GLY A 275 -3.21 -6.70 0.64
C GLY A 275 -1.88 -6.56 -0.11
N GLY A 276 -1.77 -5.57 -1.00
CA GLY A 276 -0.57 -5.29 -1.77
C GLY A 276 -0.70 -5.46 -3.29
N PHE A 277 -1.84 -5.93 -3.80
CA PHE A 277 -2.12 -5.95 -5.24
C PHE A 277 -2.38 -4.55 -5.82
N ASP A 278 -2.86 -3.60 -5.01
CA ASP A 278 -3.05 -2.19 -5.32
C ASP A 278 -1.72 -1.47 -5.65
N SER A 279 -0.63 -1.91 -5.01
CA SER A 279 0.72 -1.40 -5.30
C SER A 279 1.18 -1.79 -6.72
N ILE A 280 0.74 -2.94 -7.23
CA ILE A 280 0.97 -3.36 -8.62
C ILE A 280 0.23 -2.42 -9.57
N ALA A 281 -1.05 -2.13 -9.30
CA ALA A 281 -1.88 -1.23 -10.11
C ALA A 281 -1.34 0.20 -10.15
N THR A 282 -0.62 0.62 -9.10
CA THR A 282 0.05 1.94 -9.07
C THR A 282 1.29 2.01 -9.98
N MET A 283 1.91 0.85 -10.28
CA MET A 283 3.12 0.75 -11.10
C MET A 283 2.88 0.25 -12.53
N ALA A 284 1.66 -0.20 -12.83
CA ALA A 284 1.21 -0.63 -14.16
C ALA A 284 1.09 0.58 -15.11
#